data_AF-A0A2W1ENU1-F1
#
_entry.id   AF-A0A2W1ENU1-F1
#
_cell.length_a   1.000
_cell.length_b   1.000
_cell.length_c   1.000
_cell.angle_alpha   90.00
_cell.angle_beta   90.00
_cell.angle_gamma   90.00
#
_symmetry.space_group_name_H-M   'P 1'
#
loop_
_entity.id
_entity.type
_entity.pdbx_description
1 polymer ?
#
loop_
_entity_poly.entity_id
_entity_poly.type
_entity_poly.pdbx_seq_one_letter_code
_entity_poly.pdbx_strand_id
1 'polypeptide(L)'
;MDEYEEAVLFTYALLESRIDRLEYVLGGPHEQAQDRHRTIPDRIHRIEQSLQQLAGKTSLLDETNNLLSKHKDVLKPQDDEDEKDGPPLDASQKAALVVECATTFATTASQLKALEDQQIPTTDGFSKLAILRPRIAEAEHRQLEQALKISELRRRNGLVNQRYKQVMFLGAGRCWVDYDDRLTKALRALVREEYFMLSMGGAARRLGRVADGGS
;
A
#
# COMPACT_ATOMS: atom_id res chain seq x y z
N MET A 1 22.36 53.82 24.32
CA MET A 1 21.04 53.36 23.86
C MET A 1 20.13 53.69 25.01
N ASP A 2 19.31 54.71 24.82
CA ASP A 2 18.44 55.19 25.88
C ASP A 2 17.37 54.13 26.17
N GLU A 3 16.96 53.96 27.43
CA GLU A 3 15.93 52.98 27.84
C GLU A 3 14.64 53.08 27.01
N TYR A 4 14.37 54.30 26.53
CA TYR A 4 13.29 54.61 25.60
C TYR A 4 13.50 53.99 24.21
N GLU A 5 14.71 54.02 23.66
CA GLU A 5 15.03 53.42 22.36
C GLU A 5 14.89 51.89 22.41
N GLU A 6 15.28 51.27 23.52
CA GLU A 6 15.12 49.82 23.73
C GLU A 6 13.64 49.41 23.82
N ALA A 7 12.83 50.17 24.55
CA ALA A 7 11.38 49.95 24.62
C ALA A 7 10.69 50.12 23.25
N VAL A 8 11.12 51.10 22.45
CA VAL A 8 10.60 51.31 21.09
C VAL A 8 10.96 50.14 20.17
N LEU A 9 12.19 49.63 20.22
CA LEU A 9 12.59 48.47 19.41
C LEU A 9 11.85 47.19 19.84
N PHE A 10 11.65 46.99 21.14
CA PHE A 10 10.92 45.83 21.65
C PHE A 10 9.45 45.84 21.22
N THR A 11 8.79 47.00 21.33
CA THR A 11 7.39 47.14 20.90
C THR A 11 7.25 46.98 19.39
N TYR A 12 8.20 47.46 18.61
CA TYR A 12 8.24 47.27 17.17
C TYR A 12 8.42 45.79 16.79
N ALA A 13 9.35 45.07 17.43
CA ALA A 13 9.54 43.63 17.20
C ALA A 13 8.29 42.81 17.57
N LEU A 14 7.61 43.19 18.65
CA LEU A 14 6.36 42.55 19.07
C LEU A 14 5.23 42.81 18.06
N LEU A 15 5.15 44.03 17.50
CA LEU A 15 4.21 44.36 16.44
C LEU A 15 4.48 43.55 15.17
N GLU A 16 5.74 43.45 14.73
CA GLU A 16 6.11 42.63 13.58
C GLU A 16 5.71 41.17 13.76
N SER A 17 6.05 40.57 14.91
CA SER A 17 5.68 39.18 15.23
C SER A 17 4.17 38.93 15.23
N ARG A 18 3.37 39.92 15.63
CA ARG A 18 1.90 39.80 15.62
C ARG A 18 1.34 39.92 14.22
N ILE A 19 1.88 40.81 13.40
CA ILE A 19 1.45 40.99 12.00
C ILE A 19 1.80 39.74 11.18
N ASP A 20 2.99 39.17 11.36
CA ASP A 20 3.41 37.93 10.70
C ASP A 20 2.44 36.77 10.98
N ARG A 21 1.99 36.66 12.23
CA ARG A 21 0.99 35.66 12.64
C ARG A 21 -0.37 35.90 11.98
N LEU A 22 -0.83 37.15 11.91
CA LEU A 22 -2.10 37.47 11.25
C LEU A 22 -2.05 37.21 9.75
N GLU A 23 -0.95 37.55 9.09
CA GLU A 23 -0.73 37.24 7.68
C GLU A 23 -0.72 35.74 7.42
N TYR A 24 -0.07 34.95 8.29
CA TYR A 24 -0.09 33.49 8.20
C TYR A 24 -1.51 32.90 8.33
N VAL A 25 -2.32 33.41 9.26
CA VAL A 25 -3.68 32.92 9.48
C VAL A 25 -4.62 33.29 8.32
N LEU A 26 -4.48 34.49 7.76
CA LEU A 26 -5.33 34.97 6.65
C LEU A 26 -4.89 34.44 5.27
N GLY A 27 -3.58 34.27 5.05
CA GLY A 27 -2.99 33.94 3.75
C GLY A 27 -2.45 32.51 3.61
N GLY A 28 -2.34 31.76 4.71
CA GLY A 28 -1.65 30.46 4.74
C GLY A 28 -0.12 30.59 4.73
N PRO A 29 0.63 29.46 4.67
CA PRO A 29 2.09 29.49 4.67
C PRO A 29 2.61 30.33 3.51
N HIS A 30 3.17 31.49 3.84
CA HIS A 30 3.74 32.40 2.87
C HIS A 30 5.03 31.76 2.32
N GLU A 31 5.01 31.33 1.05
CA GLU A 31 6.25 31.11 0.32
C GLU A 31 7.02 32.43 0.40
N GLN A 32 8.24 32.40 0.96
CA GLN A 32 9.11 33.56 1.12
C GLN A 32 9.54 34.09 -0.27
N ALA A 33 8.62 34.71 -0.99
CA ALA A 33 8.83 35.27 -2.30
C ALA A 33 8.84 36.80 -2.20
N GLN A 34 10.05 37.32 -2.01
CA GLN A 34 10.57 38.57 -2.60
C GLN A 34 10.11 39.95 -2.08
N ASP A 35 9.03 40.11 -1.31
CA ASP A 35 8.61 41.45 -0.86
C ASP A 35 9.21 41.85 0.50
N ARG A 36 10.54 41.99 0.54
CA ARG A 36 11.27 42.12 1.81
C ARG A 36 11.14 43.45 2.55
N HIS A 37 10.52 44.50 2.01
CA HIS A 37 10.34 45.76 2.76
C HIS A 37 9.06 46.50 2.34
N ARG A 38 7.92 46.12 2.90
CA ARG A 38 6.75 47.01 3.01
C ARG A 38 6.69 47.50 4.46
N THR A 39 6.63 48.81 4.65
CA THR A 39 6.49 49.42 5.97
C THR A 39 5.28 48.81 6.70
N ILE A 40 5.34 48.66 8.03
CA ILE A 40 4.23 48.16 8.86
C ILE A 40 2.85 48.71 8.43
N PRO A 41 2.65 50.02 8.19
CA PRO A 41 1.37 50.55 7.72
C PRO A 41 0.89 49.95 6.39
N ASP A 42 1.78 49.73 5.41
CA ASP A 42 1.40 49.15 4.12
C ASP A 42 0.95 47.69 4.27
N ARG A 43 1.56 46.95 5.20
CA ARG A 43 1.17 45.57 5.51
C ARG A 43 -0.21 45.52 6.16
N ILE A 44 -0.46 46.43 7.12
CA ILE A 44 -1.76 46.57 7.77
C ILE A 44 -2.84 46.90 6.73
N HIS A 45 -2.61 47.85 5.82
CA HIS A 45 -3.58 48.16 4.77
C HIS A 45 -3.86 47.00 3.82
N ARG A 46 -2.89 46.12 3.53
CA ARG A 46 -3.16 44.90 2.75
C ARG A 46 -4.02 43.90 3.50
N ILE A 47 -3.75 43.71 4.78
CA ILE A 47 -4.57 42.83 5.64
C ILE A 47 -6.00 43.38 5.73
N GLU A 48 -6.14 44.69 5.86
CA GLU A 48 -7.44 45.35 5.87
C GLU A 48 -8.18 45.17 4.54
N GLN A 49 -7.48 45.35 3.41
CA GLN A 49 -8.05 45.16 2.08
C GLN A 49 -8.42 43.69 1.82
N SER A 50 -7.60 42.72 2.26
CA SER A 50 -7.90 41.29 2.12
C SER A 50 -9.07 40.87 2.99
N LEU A 51 -9.19 41.43 4.19
CA LEU A 51 -10.31 41.21 5.10
C LEU A 51 -11.61 41.83 4.53
N GLN A 52 -11.55 43.04 3.98
CA GLN A 52 -12.70 43.65 3.28
C GLN A 52 -13.13 42.83 2.06
N GLN A 53 -12.18 42.32 1.27
CA GLN A 53 -12.48 41.42 0.15
C GLN A 53 -13.07 40.09 0.63
N LEU A 54 -12.62 39.56 1.77
CA LEU A 54 -13.17 38.34 2.34
C LEU A 54 -14.58 38.58 2.87
N ALA A 55 -14.83 39.69 3.57
CA ALA A 55 -16.16 40.11 4.01
C ALA A 55 -17.14 40.26 2.84
N GLY A 56 -16.68 40.80 1.70
CA GLY A 56 -17.51 40.88 0.49
C GLY A 56 -17.78 39.53 -0.20
N LYS A 57 -16.95 38.51 0.05
CA LYS A 57 -17.06 37.18 -0.57
C LYS A 57 -17.75 36.15 0.34
N THR A 58 -17.72 36.32 1.65
CA THR A 58 -18.23 35.34 2.63
C THR A 58 -19.04 36.01 3.74
N SER A 59 -20.25 35.51 4.01
CA SER A 59 -21.08 35.94 5.16
C SER A 59 -20.48 35.56 6.52
N LEU A 60 -19.38 34.79 6.50
CA LEU A 60 -18.71 34.25 7.69
C LEU A 60 -18.19 35.34 8.63
N LEU A 61 -17.79 36.49 8.09
CA LEU A 61 -17.34 37.60 8.94
C LEU A 61 -18.50 38.23 9.70
N ASP A 62 -19.65 38.38 9.04
CA ASP A 62 -20.87 38.87 9.69
C ASP A 62 -21.42 37.85 10.69
N GLU A 63 -21.35 36.56 10.38
CA GLU A 63 -21.76 35.46 11.28
C GLU A 63 -20.85 35.36 12.51
N THR A 64 -19.54 35.46 12.34
CA THR A 64 -18.58 35.46 13.46
C THR A 64 -18.71 36.72 14.30
N ASN A 65 -18.98 37.88 13.70
CA ASN A 65 -19.28 39.10 14.44
C ASN A 65 -20.62 39.01 15.18
N ASN A 66 -21.64 38.39 14.58
CA ASN A 66 -22.90 38.09 15.26
C ASN A 66 -22.68 37.14 16.44
N LEU A 67 -21.88 36.09 16.26
CA LEU A 67 -21.55 35.11 17.29
C LEU A 67 -20.75 35.76 18.42
N LEU A 68 -19.75 36.57 18.10
CA LEU A 68 -18.97 37.39 19.03
C LEU A 68 -19.86 38.34 19.83
N SER A 69 -20.84 38.97 19.18
CA SER A 69 -21.78 39.88 19.84
C SER A 69 -22.72 39.16 20.81
N LYS A 70 -23.13 37.92 20.47
CA LYS A 70 -24.01 37.07 21.28
C LYS A 70 -23.28 36.39 22.43
N HIS A 71 -22.00 36.05 22.23
CA HIS A 71 -21.19 35.28 23.17
C HIS A 71 -19.88 36.02 23.51
N LYS A 72 -20.00 37.18 24.16
CA LYS A 72 -18.84 37.92 24.69
C LYS A 72 -18.18 37.24 25.89
N ASP A 73 -18.90 36.31 26.51
CA ASP A 73 -18.48 35.45 27.62
C ASP A 73 -17.46 34.38 27.20
N VAL A 74 -17.52 33.88 25.97
CA VAL A 74 -16.58 32.86 25.44
C VAL A 74 -15.16 33.41 25.22
N LEU A 75 -15.03 34.73 25.05
CA LEU A 75 -13.76 35.39 24.76
C LEU A 75 -13.24 36.27 25.90
N LYS A 76 -13.99 36.37 26.99
CA LYS A 76 -13.35 36.74 28.25
C LYS A 76 -12.50 35.53 28.65
N PRO A 77 -11.17 35.64 28.78
CA PRO A 77 -10.49 34.71 29.65
C PRO A 77 -11.26 34.77 30.97
N GLN A 78 -11.50 33.61 31.55
CA GLN A 78 -12.08 33.52 32.88
C GLN A 78 -11.12 34.26 33.81
N ASP A 79 -11.35 35.56 34.00
CA ASP A 79 -10.49 36.46 34.77
C ASP A 79 -10.43 35.88 36.18
N ASP A 80 -9.31 35.26 36.54
CA ASP A 80 -8.63 35.21 37.83
C ASP A 80 -9.42 34.86 39.13
N GLU A 81 -10.71 34.54 39.06
CA GLU A 81 -11.51 34.12 40.22
C GLU A 81 -11.22 32.66 40.62
N ASP A 82 -10.76 31.83 39.67
CA ASP A 82 -10.37 30.43 39.94
C ASP A 82 -8.94 30.30 40.49
N GLU A 83 -8.11 31.35 40.44
CA GLU A 83 -6.72 31.28 40.91
C GLU A 83 -6.58 31.52 42.43
N LYS A 84 -7.60 32.10 43.08
CA LYS A 84 -7.61 32.29 44.55
C LYS A 84 -8.19 31.13 45.32
N ASP A 85 -9.01 30.29 44.67
CA ASP A 85 -9.65 29.13 45.28
C ASP A 85 -9.25 27.83 44.55
N GLY A 86 -7.95 27.51 44.58
CA GLY A 86 -7.57 26.09 44.55
C GLY A 86 -8.32 25.34 45.67
N PRO A 87 -8.59 24.03 45.55
CA PRO A 87 -9.41 23.29 46.53
C PRO A 87 -8.93 23.62 47.95
N PRO A 88 -9.84 23.95 48.90
CA PRO A 88 -9.49 24.60 50.16
C PRO A 88 -8.85 23.59 51.11
N LEU A 89 -7.65 23.12 50.77
CA LEU A 89 -6.84 22.28 51.61
C LEU A 89 -5.97 23.18 52.48
N ASP A 90 -6.15 23.03 53.79
CA ASP A 90 -5.27 23.65 54.79
C ASP A 90 -3.81 23.18 54.56
N ALA A 91 -2.82 23.97 55.01
CA ALA A 91 -1.40 23.66 54.83
C ALA A 91 -1.03 22.28 55.40
N SER A 92 -1.71 21.86 56.47
CA SER A 92 -1.61 20.52 57.05
C SER A 92 -2.09 19.41 56.12
N GLN A 93 -3.20 19.63 55.39
CA GLN A 93 -3.79 18.69 54.45
C GLN A 93 -2.96 18.58 53.17
N LYS A 94 -2.37 19.69 52.70
CA LYS A 94 -1.42 19.69 51.59
C LYS A 94 -0.17 18.86 51.93
N ALA A 95 0.37 19.01 53.15
CA ALA A 95 1.49 18.20 53.60
C ALA A 95 1.15 16.70 53.69
N ALA A 96 -0.05 16.36 54.19
CA ALA A 96 -0.52 14.98 54.24
C ALA A 96 -0.65 14.36 52.84
N LEU A 97 -1.19 15.11 51.88
CA LEU A 97 -1.34 14.67 50.49
C LEU A 97 0.01 14.50 49.79
N VAL A 98 0.97 15.40 50.03
CA VAL A 98 2.34 15.27 49.53
C VAL A 98 3.01 14.01 50.10
N VAL A 99 2.81 13.70 51.38
CA VAL A 99 3.34 12.48 51.99
C VAL A 99 2.70 11.22 51.42
N GLU A 100 1.38 11.25 51.19
CA GLU A 100 0.64 10.14 50.56
C GLU A 100 1.12 9.90 49.11
N CYS A 101 1.28 10.96 48.34
CA CYS A 101 1.73 10.91 46.95
C CYS A 101 3.26 10.82 46.80
N ALA A 102 4.06 10.94 47.85
CA ALA A 102 5.52 10.89 47.77
C ALA A 102 6.02 9.60 47.11
N THR A 103 5.36 8.47 47.40
CA THR A 103 5.70 7.16 46.81
C THR A 103 5.30 7.06 45.33
N THR A 104 4.20 7.70 44.93
CA THR A 104 3.77 7.72 43.52
C THR A 104 4.67 8.62 42.68
N PHE A 105 5.17 9.72 43.24
CA PHE A 105 6.18 10.55 42.58
C PHE A 105 7.51 9.80 42.38
N ALA A 106 7.99 9.09 43.40
CA ALA A 106 9.22 8.30 43.29
C ALA A 106 9.08 7.15 42.26
N THR A 107 7.92 6.48 42.23
CA THR A 107 7.67 5.39 41.26
C THR A 107 7.49 5.91 39.84
N THR A 108 6.74 7.00 39.63
CA THR A 108 6.59 7.62 38.29
C THR A 108 7.90 8.20 37.77
N ALA A 109 8.71 8.84 38.62
CA ALA A 109 10.05 9.29 38.25
C ALA A 109 10.96 8.11 37.84
N SER A 110 10.88 6.99 38.56
CA SER A 110 11.62 5.77 38.21
C SER A 110 11.14 5.16 36.88
N GLN A 111 9.83 5.19 36.61
CA GLN A 111 9.25 4.72 35.34
C GLN A 111 9.63 5.62 34.16
N LEU A 112 9.63 6.95 34.34
CA LEU A 112 10.07 7.89 33.33
C LEU A 112 11.56 7.74 33.05
N LYS A 113 12.38 7.51 34.09
CA LYS A 113 13.81 7.22 33.91
C LYS A 113 14.05 5.90 33.18
N ALA A 114 13.25 4.87 33.49
CA ALA A 114 13.30 3.61 32.75
C ALA A 114 12.86 3.76 31.28
N LEU A 115 11.93 4.67 30.98
CA LEU A 115 11.53 5.04 29.61
C LEU A 115 12.61 5.87 28.89
N GLU A 116 13.32 6.74 29.61
CA GLU A 116 14.47 7.49 29.07
C GLU A 116 15.65 6.56 28.76
N ASP A 117 15.89 5.57 29.63
CA ASP A 117 16.91 4.53 29.42
C ASP A 117 16.55 3.56 28.28
N GLN A 118 15.27 3.48 27.88
CA GLN A 118 14.87 2.75 26.69
C GLN A 118 15.32 3.52 25.44
N GLN A 119 16.38 3.01 24.81
CA GLN A 119 16.80 3.47 23.49
C GLN A 119 15.68 3.22 22.47
N ILE A 120 14.89 4.26 22.20
CA ILE A 120 13.95 4.24 21.08
C ILE A 120 14.79 4.06 19.81
N PRO A 121 14.55 3.02 19.00
CA PRO A 121 15.31 2.81 17.77
C PRO A 121 15.21 4.06 16.89
N THR A 122 16.33 4.41 16.25
CA THR A 122 16.43 5.63 15.45
C THR A 122 15.32 5.68 14.39
N THR A 123 14.67 6.83 14.28
CA THR A 123 13.56 7.07 13.34
C THR A 123 13.92 6.84 11.88
N ASP A 124 15.21 6.77 11.56
CA ASP A 124 15.75 6.40 10.26
C ASP A 124 15.37 4.97 9.82
N GLY A 125 15.22 4.02 10.75
CA GLY A 125 14.73 2.68 10.44
C GLY A 125 13.28 2.69 9.95
N PHE A 126 12.43 3.46 10.64
CA PHE A 126 11.01 3.58 10.32
C PHE A 126 10.76 4.38 9.04
N SER A 127 11.56 5.42 8.77
CA SER A 127 11.48 6.18 7.52
C SER A 127 11.84 5.31 6.32
N LYS A 128 12.87 4.47 6.43
CA LYS A 128 13.24 3.48 5.39
C LYS A 128 12.13 2.46 5.14
N LEU A 129 11.47 1.98 6.19
CA LEU A 129 10.32 1.08 6.05
C LEU A 129 9.13 1.77 5.36
N ALA A 130 8.86 3.03 5.68
CA ALA A 130 7.82 3.81 5.02
C ALA A 130 8.12 3.99 3.51
N ILE A 131 9.37 4.20 3.13
CA ILE A 131 9.83 4.32 1.74
C ILE A 131 9.70 2.98 0.98
N LEU A 132 9.88 1.84 1.65
CA LEU A 132 9.80 0.53 1.01
C LEU A 132 8.36 0.07 0.75
N ARG A 133 7.39 0.55 1.52
CA ARG A 133 5.97 0.19 1.39
C ARG A 133 5.41 0.33 -0.04
N PRO A 134 5.57 1.45 -0.77
CA PRO A 134 5.09 1.55 -2.14
C PRO A 134 5.78 0.58 -3.10
N ARG A 135 7.09 0.33 -2.91
CA ARG A 135 7.85 -0.62 -3.76
C ARG A 135 7.35 -2.05 -3.61
N ILE A 136 6.96 -2.44 -2.40
CA ILE A 136 6.34 -3.74 -2.11
C ILE A 136 4.99 -3.84 -2.83
N ALA A 137 4.13 -2.82 -2.70
CA ALA A 137 2.83 -2.80 -3.36
C ALA A 137 2.93 -2.89 -4.90
N GLU A 138 3.90 -2.20 -5.50
CA GLU A 138 4.17 -2.34 -6.94
C GLU A 138 4.65 -3.74 -7.32
N ALA A 139 5.50 -4.37 -6.51
CA ALA A 139 5.99 -5.72 -6.77
C ALA A 139 4.85 -6.75 -6.68
N GLU A 140 3.96 -6.61 -5.69
CA GLU A 140 2.76 -7.44 -5.55
C GLU A 140 1.83 -7.29 -6.75
N HIS A 141 1.61 -6.06 -7.23
CA HIS A 141 0.80 -5.83 -8.43
C HIS A 141 1.41 -6.53 -9.67
N ARG A 142 2.73 -6.40 -9.88
CA ARG A 142 3.42 -7.10 -10.98
C ARG A 142 3.30 -8.61 -10.83
N GLN A 143 3.41 -9.15 -9.62
CA GLN A 143 3.27 -10.58 -9.37
C GLN A 143 1.86 -11.08 -9.69
N LEU A 144 0.82 -10.32 -9.34
CA LEU A 144 -0.57 -10.65 -9.68
C LEU A 144 -0.78 -10.66 -11.20
N GLU A 145 -0.30 -9.64 -11.92
CA GLU A 145 -0.37 -9.61 -13.38
C GLU A 145 0.34 -10.79 -14.04
N GLN A 146 1.53 -11.14 -13.54
CA GLN A 146 2.29 -12.27 -14.03
C GLN A 146 1.56 -13.59 -13.77
N ALA A 147 0.99 -13.77 -12.58
CA ALA A 147 0.21 -14.96 -12.24
C ALA A 147 -0.99 -15.13 -13.18
N LEU A 148 -1.71 -14.06 -13.48
CA LEU A 148 -2.81 -14.08 -14.45
C LEU A 148 -2.31 -14.49 -15.85
N LYS A 149 -1.26 -13.85 -16.36
CA LYS A 149 -0.67 -14.19 -17.68
C LYS A 149 -0.21 -15.64 -17.73
N ILE A 150 0.44 -16.14 -16.68
CA ILE A 150 0.88 -17.54 -16.59
C ILE A 150 -0.32 -18.48 -16.60
N SER A 151 -1.40 -18.16 -15.88
CA SER A 151 -2.61 -18.99 -15.85
C SER A 151 -3.25 -19.10 -17.24
N GLU A 152 -3.32 -17.99 -17.98
CA GLU A 152 -3.87 -17.96 -19.34
C GLU A 152 -2.99 -18.75 -20.31
N LEU A 153 -1.67 -18.57 -20.24
CA LEU A 153 -0.72 -19.29 -21.07
C LEU A 153 -0.78 -20.79 -20.79
N ARG A 154 -0.87 -21.20 -19.53
CA ARG A 154 -1.04 -22.62 -19.14
C ARG A 154 -2.34 -23.19 -19.70
N ARG A 155 -3.44 -22.45 -19.63
CA ARG A 155 -4.72 -22.86 -20.23
C ARG A 155 -4.60 -23.05 -21.74
N ARG A 156 -4.04 -22.07 -22.46
CA ARG A 156 -3.86 -22.14 -23.91
C ARG A 156 -2.92 -23.27 -24.32
N ASN A 157 -1.80 -23.42 -23.62
CA ASN A 157 -0.85 -24.50 -23.86
C ASN A 157 -1.49 -25.87 -23.61
N GLY A 158 -2.28 -26.01 -22.54
CA GLY A 158 -3.03 -27.22 -22.24
C GLY A 158 -3.95 -27.63 -23.38
N LEU A 159 -4.72 -26.69 -23.95
CA LEU A 159 -5.60 -26.96 -25.09
C LEU A 159 -4.82 -27.39 -26.35
N VAL A 160 -3.73 -26.71 -26.67
CA VAL A 160 -2.88 -27.07 -27.82
C VAL A 160 -2.24 -28.45 -27.62
N ASN A 161 -1.72 -28.72 -26.43
CA ASN A 161 -1.10 -30.00 -26.08
C ASN A 161 -2.12 -31.14 -26.15
N GLN A 162 -3.34 -30.92 -25.64
CA GLN A 162 -4.43 -31.88 -25.71
C GLN A 162 -4.80 -32.18 -27.17
N ARG A 163 -4.99 -31.14 -28.00
CA ARG A 163 -5.28 -31.33 -29.43
C ARG A 163 -4.16 -32.07 -30.14
N TYR A 164 -2.91 -31.70 -29.88
CA TYR A 164 -1.74 -32.37 -30.44
C TYR A 164 -1.71 -33.86 -30.08
N LYS A 165 -1.93 -34.20 -28.81
CA LYS A 165 -2.01 -35.60 -28.35
C LYS A 165 -3.14 -36.37 -29.03
N GLN A 166 -4.32 -35.77 -29.12
CA GLN A 166 -5.48 -36.41 -29.76
C GLN A 166 -5.24 -36.67 -31.25
N VAL A 167 -4.72 -35.69 -31.98
CA VAL A 167 -4.53 -35.82 -33.44
C VAL A 167 -3.29 -36.64 -33.77
N MET A 168 -2.14 -36.28 -33.22
CA MET A 168 -0.86 -36.81 -33.67
C MET A 168 -0.51 -38.15 -33.02
N PHE A 169 -0.89 -38.37 -31.76
CA PHE A 169 -0.62 -39.66 -31.11
C PHE A 169 -1.81 -40.61 -31.25
N LEU A 170 -2.99 -40.22 -30.78
CA LEU A 170 -4.15 -41.13 -30.81
C LEU A 170 -4.67 -41.35 -32.22
N GLY A 171 -4.74 -40.29 -33.04
CA GLY A 171 -5.15 -40.39 -34.45
C GLY A 171 -4.20 -41.24 -35.27
N ALA A 172 -2.91 -40.90 -35.28
CA ALA A 172 -1.91 -41.69 -36.01
C ALA A 172 -1.80 -43.13 -35.48
N GLY A 173 -1.88 -43.33 -34.16
CA GLY A 173 -1.87 -44.65 -33.54
C GLY A 173 -3.03 -45.53 -34.01
N ARG A 174 -4.25 -44.99 -34.12
CA ARG A 174 -5.40 -45.72 -34.69
C ARG A 174 -5.14 -46.12 -36.14
N CYS A 175 -4.65 -45.21 -36.96
CA CYS A 175 -4.30 -45.52 -38.36
C CYS A 175 -3.24 -46.62 -38.45
N TRP A 176 -2.19 -46.57 -37.62
CA TRP A 176 -1.16 -47.60 -37.58
C TRP A 176 -1.69 -48.97 -37.18
N VAL A 177 -2.56 -49.03 -36.17
CA VAL A 177 -3.20 -50.29 -35.75
C VAL A 177 -4.09 -50.84 -36.86
N ASP A 178 -4.86 -49.99 -37.54
CA ASP A 178 -5.70 -50.43 -38.67
C ASP A 178 -4.85 -50.98 -39.83
N TYR A 179 -3.71 -50.37 -40.13
CA TYR A 179 -2.77 -50.88 -41.14
C TYR A 179 -2.14 -52.20 -40.71
N ASP A 180 -1.71 -52.33 -39.46
CA ASP A 180 -1.14 -53.57 -38.93
C ASP A 180 -2.14 -54.73 -38.96
N ASP A 181 -3.40 -54.49 -38.59
CA ASP A 181 -4.45 -55.52 -38.67
C ASP A 181 -4.72 -55.94 -40.12
N ARG A 182 -4.76 -55.00 -41.07
CA ARG A 182 -4.91 -55.29 -42.50
C ARG A 182 -3.73 -56.10 -43.05
N LEU A 183 -2.49 -55.68 -42.74
CA LEU A 183 -1.28 -56.38 -43.15
C LEU A 183 -1.22 -57.78 -42.54
N THR A 184 -1.55 -57.91 -41.26
CA THR A 184 -1.59 -59.20 -40.56
C THR A 184 -2.62 -60.14 -41.18
N LYS A 185 -3.82 -59.65 -41.50
CA LYS A 185 -4.85 -60.43 -42.21
C LYS A 185 -4.38 -60.88 -43.59
N ALA A 186 -3.75 -59.99 -44.37
CA ALA A 186 -3.20 -60.31 -45.68
C ALA A 186 -2.08 -61.35 -45.58
N LEU A 187 -1.15 -61.20 -44.63
CA LEU A 187 -0.06 -62.14 -44.40
C LEU A 187 -0.58 -63.52 -43.97
N ARG A 188 -1.59 -63.58 -43.09
CA ARG A 188 -2.26 -64.85 -42.74
C ARG A 188 -2.97 -65.49 -43.92
N ALA A 189 -3.46 -64.72 -44.90
CA ALA A 189 -4.04 -65.28 -46.12
C ALA A 189 -2.96 -65.89 -47.02
N LEU A 190 -1.87 -65.15 -47.27
CA LEU A 190 -0.73 -65.64 -48.06
C LEU A 190 -0.12 -66.89 -47.45
N VAL A 191 0.14 -66.91 -46.15
CA VAL A 191 0.66 -68.10 -45.46
C VAL A 191 -0.28 -69.29 -45.64
N ARG A 192 -1.61 -69.10 -45.53
CA ARG A 192 -2.58 -70.17 -45.77
C ARG A 192 -2.53 -70.69 -47.21
N GLU A 193 -2.42 -69.82 -48.20
CA GLU A 193 -2.28 -70.20 -49.61
C GLU A 193 -0.96 -70.93 -49.88
N GLU A 194 0.15 -70.44 -49.34
CA GLU A 194 1.46 -71.11 -49.45
C GLU A 194 1.43 -72.51 -48.83
N TYR A 195 0.86 -72.66 -47.64
CA TYR A 195 0.67 -73.97 -47.01
C TYR A 195 -0.21 -74.89 -47.86
N PHE A 196 -1.30 -74.37 -48.44
CA PHE A 196 -2.15 -75.13 -49.34
C PHE A 196 -1.38 -75.61 -50.58
N MET A 197 -0.64 -74.72 -51.24
CA MET A 197 0.17 -75.02 -52.42
C MET A 197 1.30 -76.02 -52.13
N LEU A 198 1.97 -75.88 -50.97
CA LEU A 198 2.99 -76.83 -50.52
C LEU A 198 2.39 -78.20 -50.19
N SER A 199 1.19 -78.25 -49.61
CA SER A 199 0.49 -79.50 -49.33
C SER A 199 0.07 -80.21 -50.63
N MET A 200 -0.43 -79.48 -51.62
CA MET A 200 -0.77 -80.00 -52.95
C MET A 200 0.49 -80.44 -53.72
N GLY A 201 1.56 -79.65 -53.71
CA GLY A 201 2.84 -80.01 -54.34
C GLY A 201 3.54 -81.19 -53.66
N GLY A 202 3.33 -81.37 -52.36
CA GLY A 202 3.77 -82.56 -51.60
C GLY A 202 2.93 -83.80 -51.91
N ALA A 203 1.62 -83.65 -52.13
CA ALA A 203 0.74 -84.72 -52.59
C ALA A 203 1.07 -85.15 -54.03
N ALA A 204 1.32 -84.20 -54.94
CA ALA A 204 1.75 -84.48 -56.31
C ALA A 204 3.12 -85.19 -56.37
N ARG A 205 4.09 -84.79 -55.53
CA ARG A 205 5.38 -85.50 -55.43
C ARG A 205 5.29 -86.88 -54.78
N ARG A 206 4.33 -87.12 -53.88
CA ARG A 206 4.06 -88.47 -53.34
C ARG A 206 3.40 -89.39 -54.35
N LEU A 207 2.47 -88.87 -55.17
CA LEU A 207 1.86 -89.63 -56.27
C LEU A 207 2.87 -89.97 -57.37
N GLY A 208 3.79 -89.05 -57.71
CA GLY A 208 4.89 -89.34 -58.65
C GLY A 208 5.91 -90.36 -58.14
N ARG A 209 6.23 -90.36 -56.83
CA ARG A 209 7.20 -91.32 -56.26
C ARG A 209 6.65 -92.75 -56.11
N VAL A 210 5.33 -92.92 -56.02
CA VAL A 210 4.70 -94.26 -56.04
C VAL A 210 4.72 -94.86 -57.45
N ALA A 211 4.79 -94.04 -58.50
CA ALA A 211 4.90 -94.51 -59.88
C ALA A 211 6.33 -94.97 -60.27
N ASP A 212 7.39 -94.40 -59.67
CA ASP A 212 8.79 -94.74 -59.96
C ASP A 212 9.41 -95.82 -59.04
N GLY A 213 8.69 -96.27 -58.01
CA GLY A 213 9.19 -97.24 -57.01
C GLY A 213 8.67 -98.67 -57.15
N GLY A 214 7.92 -98.99 -58.21
CA GLY A 214 7.36 -100.30 -58.48
C GLY A 214 8.04 -101.00 -59.65
N SER A 215 9.20 -101.62 -59.41
CA SER A 215 9.78 -102.64 -60.28
C SER A 215 10.38 -103.76 -59.45
#